data_AF-A0A6N6KJ62-F1
#
_entry.id   AF-A0A6N6KJ62-F1
#
_cell.length_a   1.000
_cell.length_b   1.000
_cell.length_c   1.000
_cell.angle_alpha   90.00
_cell.angle_beta   90.00
_cell.angle_gamma   90.00
#
_symmetry.space_group_name_H-M   'P 1'
#
loop_
_entity.id
_entity.type
_entity.pdbx_description
1 polymer ?
#
loop_
_entity_poly.entity_id
_entity_poly.type
_entity_poly.pdbx_seq_one_letter_code
_entity_poly.pdbx_strand_id
1 'polypeptide(L)'
;MNAKNGNTGNAIDALVLQYESSAKNGKTLFFDENSFLQLIDFYQHEEQLEKAIEVADQAIERYLFSTDFYLRKAELLIDAGKEKAALQTLDQTESFAPGQLDIVLLKAEALTYMDKGSEALELLWEATSVANKSELGNLYLVESLVYEFNQDYEKMFQVLKHAVILDPKNDEILERTWWRWNCPENTNKASLYTKR
;
A
#
# COMPACT_ATOMS: atom_id res chain seq x y z
N MET A 1 31.18 6.55 -4.00
CA MET A 1 31.11 5.36 -3.12
C MET A 1 29.87 4.57 -3.51
N ASN A 2 29.99 3.52 -4.33
CA ASN A 2 28.87 2.66 -4.72
C ASN A 2 29.38 1.21 -4.78
N ALA A 3 29.25 0.50 -3.67
CA ALA A 3 29.69 -0.90 -3.53
C ALA A 3 28.69 -1.72 -2.69
N LYS A 4 27.40 -1.36 -2.69
CA LYS A 4 26.35 -2.15 -2.02
C LYS A 4 25.33 -2.80 -2.98
N ASN A 5 25.19 -2.34 -4.22
CA ASN A 5 24.19 -2.89 -5.15
C ASN A 5 24.60 -4.17 -5.90
N GLY A 6 25.86 -4.62 -5.80
CA GLY A 6 26.33 -5.80 -6.53
C GLY A 6 26.08 -7.14 -5.83
N ASN A 7 25.78 -7.14 -4.53
CA ASN A 7 25.65 -8.38 -3.75
C ASN A 7 24.18 -8.80 -3.52
N THR A 8 23.27 -7.83 -3.40
CA THR A 8 21.83 -8.08 -3.22
C THR A 8 21.15 -8.47 -4.53
N GLY A 9 21.51 -7.85 -5.67
CA GLY A 9 20.99 -8.22 -7.00
C GLY A 9 21.26 -9.70 -7.34
N ASN A 10 22.51 -10.15 -7.14
CA ASN A 10 22.86 -11.55 -7.36
C ASN A 10 22.14 -12.53 -6.42
N ALA A 11 21.78 -12.10 -5.20
CA ALA A 11 21.09 -12.94 -4.23
C ALA A 11 19.60 -13.11 -4.58
N ILE A 12 18.92 -12.05 -5.01
CA ILE A 12 17.53 -12.14 -5.45
C ILE A 12 17.41 -12.93 -6.76
N ASP A 13 18.33 -12.74 -7.71
CA ASP A 13 18.34 -13.51 -8.96
C ASP A 13 18.48 -15.01 -8.70
N ALA A 14 19.34 -15.40 -7.76
CA ALA A 14 19.50 -16.80 -7.35
C ALA A 14 18.22 -17.35 -6.72
N LEU A 15 17.54 -16.54 -5.89
CA LEU A 15 16.28 -16.91 -5.24
C LEU A 15 15.14 -17.09 -6.25
N VAL A 16 15.04 -16.19 -7.23
CA VAL A 16 14.06 -16.27 -8.34
C VAL A 16 14.30 -17.51 -9.18
N LEU A 17 15.55 -17.78 -9.58
CA LEU A 17 15.91 -19.00 -10.32
C LEU A 17 15.57 -20.27 -9.55
N GLN A 18 15.82 -20.27 -8.23
CA GLN A 18 15.47 -21.37 -7.35
C GLN A 18 13.95 -21.57 -7.28
N TYR A 19 13.19 -20.48 -7.13
CA TYR A 19 11.73 -20.49 -7.10
C TYR A 19 11.13 -21.03 -8.40
N GLU A 20 11.53 -20.49 -9.55
CA GLU A 20 11.04 -20.95 -10.86
C GLU A 20 11.41 -22.42 -11.13
N SER A 21 12.57 -22.86 -10.65
CA SER A 21 13.00 -24.26 -10.74
C SER A 21 12.19 -25.18 -9.84
N SER A 22 11.80 -24.76 -8.64
CA SER A 22 10.89 -25.55 -7.78
C SER A 22 9.50 -25.66 -8.37
N ALA A 23 8.95 -24.56 -8.89
CA ALA A 23 7.62 -24.54 -9.50
C ALA A 23 7.55 -25.51 -10.70
N LYS A 24 8.59 -25.56 -11.53
CA LYS A 24 8.66 -26.47 -12.69
C LYS A 24 8.88 -27.93 -12.33
N ASN A 25 9.64 -28.22 -11.27
CA ASN A 25 10.06 -29.58 -10.93
C ASN A 25 9.18 -30.25 -9.86
N GLY A 26 8.17 -29.55 -9.32
CA GLY A 26 7.30 -30.05 -8.26
C GLY A 26 8.04 -30.41 -6.96
N LYS A 27 9.28 -29.91 -6.79
CA LYS A 27 10.05 -30.12 -5.56
C LYS A 27 9.62 -29.09 -4.53
N THR A 28 9.15 -29.57 -3.38
CA THR A 28 8.86 -28.75 -2.21
C THR A 28 10.17 -28.16 -1.67
N LEU A 29 10.52 -26.96 -2.11
CA LEU A 29 11.58 -26.17 -1.49
C LEU A 29 10.97 -25.42 -0.30
N PHE A 30 11.65 -25.51 0.84
CA PHE A 30 11.27 -24.76 2.03
C PHE A 30 11.86 -23.36 1.92
N PHE A 31 11.04 -22.43 1.44
CA PHE A 31 11.33 -21.00 1.56
C PHE A 31 10.92 -20.53 2.96
N ASP A 32 11.73 -19.66 3.55
CA ASP A 32 11.37 -18.96 4.78
C ASP A 32 10.48 -17.74 4.47
N GLU A 33 9.93 -17.11 5.50
CA GLU A 33 9.04 -15.97 5.35
C GLU A 33 9.71 -14.81 4.60
N ASN A 34 10.98 -14.53 4.93
CA ASN A 34 11.74 -13.46 4.28
C ASN A 34 11.98 -13.74 2.79
N SER A 35 12.22 -14.99 2.40
CA SER A 35 12.36 -15.35 0.98
C SER A 35 11.06 -15.10 0.21
N PHE A 36 9.91 -15.43 0.80
CA PHE A 36 8.62 -15.14 0.17
C PHE A 36 8.38 -13.64 0.00
N LEU A 37 8.67 -12.84 1.04
CA LEU A 37 8.56 -11.38 0.95
C LEU A 37 9.47 -10.80 -0.14
N GLN A 38 10.73 -11.26 -0.20
CA GLN A 38 11.67 -10.83 -1.24
C GLN A 38 11.22 -11.18 -2.65
N LEU A 39 10.63 -12.37 -2.84
CA LEU A 39 10.07 -12.78 -4.13
C LEU A 39 8.84 -11.94 -4.50
N ILE A 40 7.95 -11.66 -3.55
CA ILE A 40 6.79 -10.78 -3.75
C ILE A 40 7.27 -9.40 -4.20
N ASP A 41 8.16 -8.77 -3.43
CA ASP A 41 8.70 -7.44 -3.72
C ASP A 41 9.38 -7.40 -5.10
N PHE A 42 10.12 -8.45 -5.46
CA PHE A 42 10.77 -8.57 -6.76
C PHE A 42 9.76 -8.61 -7.91
N TYR A 43 8.76 -9.50 -7.85
CA TYR A 43 7.77 -9.60 -8.92
C TYR A 43 6.87 -8.38 -9.00
N GLN A 44 6.58 -7.72 -7.88
CA GLN A 44 5.87 -6.44 -7.86
C GLN A 44 6.70 -5.35 -8.55
N HIS A 45 7.99 -5.25 -8.25
CA HIS A 45 8.89 -4.28 -8.88
C HIS A 45 9.03 -4.49 -10.39
N GLU A 46 9.01 -5.74 -10.85
CA GLU A 46 9.04 -6.11 -12.27
C GLU A 46 7.65 -6.02 -12.95
N GLU A 47 6.64 -5.42 -12.29
CA GLU A 47 5.25 -5.29 -12.75
C GLU A 47 4.57 -6.63 -13.10
N GLN A 48 5.08 -7.75 -12.59
CA GLN A 48 4.53 -9.10 -12.78
C GLN A 48 3.55 -9.44 -11.65
N LEU A 49 2.47 -8.65 -11.56
CA LEU A 49 1.50 -8.71 -10.45
C LEU A 49 0.87 -10.10 -10.28
N GLU A 50 0.51 -10.79 -11.37
CA GLU A 50 -0.03 -12.15 -11.29
C GLU A 50 0.93 -13.11 -10.61
N LYS A 51 2.24 -13.04 -10.92
CA LYS A 51 3.24 -13.90 -10.27
C LYS A 51 3.44 -13.52 -8.82
N ALA A 52 3.45 -12.23 -8.49
CA ALA A 52 3.54 -11.77 -7.11
C ALA A 52 2.37 -12.31 -6.27
N ILE A 53 1.15 -12.31 -6.83
CA ILE A 53 -0.03 -12.89 -6.19
C ILE A 53 0.12 -14.41 -6.02
N GLU A 54 0.61 -15.13 -7.02
CA GLU A 54 0.89 -16.58 -6.91
C GLU A 54 1.91 -16.90 -5.81
N VAL A 55 2.96 -16.09 -5.66
CA VAL A 55 3.94 -16.24 -4.58
C VAL A 55 3.28 -15.97 -3.23
N ALA A 56 2.45 -14.93 -3.11
CA ALA A 56 1.72 -14.62 -1.89
C ALA A 56 0.74 -15.74 -1.50
N ASP A 57 0.05 -16.34 -2.47
CA ASP A 57 -0.84 -17.49 -2.25
C ASP A 57 -0.07 -18.70 -1.70
N GLN A 58 1.10 -19.02 -2.27
CA GLN A 58 1.97 -20.08 -1.76
C GLN A 58 2.49 -19.78 -0.36
N ALA A 59 2.81 -18.52 -0.06
CA ALA A 59 3.22 -18.09 1.27
C ALA A 59 2.07 -18.27 2.28
N ILE A 60 0.83 -17.92 1.92
CA ILE A 60 -0.37 -18.10 2.75
C ILE A 60 -0.65 -19.58 3.01
N GLU A 61 -0.53 -20.46 2.00
CA GLU A 61 -0.70 -21.91 2.19
C GLU A 61 0.28 -22.47 3.22
N ARG A 62 1.48 -21.89 3.30
CA ARG A 62 2.52 -22.31 4.24
C ARG A 62 2.39 -21.65 5.61
N TYR A 63 2.05 -20.38 5.63
CA TYR A 63 2.00 -19.48 6.79
C TYR A 63 0.59 -18.93 6.98
N LEU A 64 -0.36 -19.84 7.17
CA LEU A 64 -1.82 -19.60 7.18
C LEU A 64 -2.30 -18.44 8.07
N PHE A 65 -1.55 -18.10 9.12
CA PHE A 65 -1.90 -17.06 10.10
C PHE A 65 -0.98 -15.85 10.09
N SER A 66 -0.04 -15.77 9.13
CA SER A 66 0.79 -14.57 8.98
C SER A 66 -0.01 -13.50 8.25
N THR A 67 -0.46 -12.48 8.98
CA THR A 67 -1.23 -11.35 8.44
C THR A 67 -0.48 -10.68 7.28
N ASP A 68 0.85 -10.56 7.39
CA ASP A 68 1.70 -9.85 6.44
C ASP A 68 1.50 -10.36 5.00
N PHE A 69 1.41 -11.67 4.78
CA PHE A 69 1.18 -12.22 3.45
C PHE A 69 -0.21 -11.92 2.89
N TYR A 70 -1.23 -11.84 3.75
CA TYR A 70 -2.57 -11.45 3.30
C TYR A 70 -2.62 -9.96 2.97
N LEU A 71 -1.96 -9.10 3.75
CA LEU A 71 -1.86 -7.66 3.46
C LEU A 71 -1.11 -7.43 2.14
N ARG A 72 0.04 -8.09 1.95
CA ARG A 72 0.78 -8.05 0.67
C ARG A 72 -0.08 -8.54 -0.50
N LYS A 73 -0.82 -9.62 -0.34
CA LYS A 73 -1.74 -10.10 -1.38
C LYS A 73 -2.83 -9.07 -1.69
N ALA A 74 -3.40 -8.43 -0.67
CA ALA A 74 -4.43 -7.42 -0.86
C ALA A 74 -3.89 -6.17 -1.60
N GLU A 75 -2.71 -5.69 -1.22
CA GLU A 75 -1.98 -4.61 -1.95
C GLU A 75 -1.81 -4.97 -3.43
N LEU A 76 -1.26 -6.16 -3.73
CA LEU A 76 -1.06 -6.62 -5.11
C LEU A 76 -2.36 -6.77 -5.90
N LEU A 77 -3.45 -7.16 -5.23
CA LEU A 77 -4.77 -7.26 -5.85
C LEU A 77 -5.35 -5.87 -6.17
N ILE A 78 -5.12 -4.87 -5.30
CA ILE A 78 -5.49 -3.48 -5.58
C ILE A 78 -4.68 -2.96 -6.77
N ASP A 79 -3.36 -3.15 -6.77
CA ASP A 79 -2.47 -2.76 -7.88
C ASP A 79 -2.90 -3.40 -9.21
N ALA A 80 -3.42 -4.63 -9.16
CA ALA A 80 -3.90 -5.37 -10.32
C ALA A 80 -5.34 -5.00 -10.76
N GLY A 81 -6.00 -4.03 -10.11
CA GLY A 81 -7.39 -3.66 -10.39
C GLY A 81 -8.41 -4.75 -10.02
N LYS A 82 -8.09 -5.57 -9.01
CA LYS A 82 -8.90 -6.70 -8.51
C LYS A 82 -9.41 -6.38 -7.09
N GLU A 83 -9.97 -5.19 -6.90
CA GLU A 83 -10.35 -4.63 -5.59
C GLU A 83 -11.34 -5.53 -4.84
N LYS A 84 -12.28 -6.17 -5.56
CA LYS A 84 -13.22 -7.12 -4.94
C LYS A 84 -12.52 -8.32 -4.31
N ALA A 85 -11.48 -8.83 -4.95
CA ALA A 85 -10.70 -9.94 -4.41
C ALA A 85 -9.80 -9.46 -3.25
N ALA A 86 -9.30 -8.22 -3.32
CA ALA A 86 -8.58 -7.60 -2.22
C ALA A 86 -9.47 -7.50 -0.97
N LEU A 87 -10.70 -6.98 -1.10
CA LEU A 87 -11.68 -6.90 -0.01
C LEU A 87 -11.99 -8.28 0.59
N GLN A 88 -12.21 -9.31 -0.24
CA GLN A 88 -12.42 -10.68 0.25
C GLN A 88 -11.22 -11.21 1.05
N THR A 89 -10.01 -10.92 0.59
CA THR A 89 -8.77 -11.30 1.29
C THR A 89 -8.68 -10.57 2.63
N LEU A 90 -8.96 -9.28 2.66
CA LEU A 90 -8.93 -8.45 3.88
C LEU A 90 -10.02 -8.85 4.90
N ASP A 91 -11.23 -9.17 4.44
CA ASP A 91 -12.32 -9.68 5.28
C ASP A 91 -11.93 -11.03 5.93
N GLN A 92 -11.27 -11.91 5.18
CA GLN A 92 -10.73 -13.14 5.72
C GLN A 92 -9.67 -12.86 6.79
N THR A 93 -8.74 -11.94 6.53
CA THR A 93 -7.70 -11.56 7.50
C THR A 93 -8.27 -10.98 8.78
N GLU A 94 -9.26 -10.09 8.67
CA GLU A 94 -9.91 -9.46 9.81
C GLU A 94 -10.60 -10.47 10.74
N SER A 95 -11.13 -11.57 10.18
CA SER A 95 -11.80 -12.61 10.95
C SER A 95 -10.92 -13.29 12.01
N PHE A 96 -9.60 -13.36 11.76
CA PHE A 96 -8.64 -13.96 12.69
C PHE A 96 -7.65 -12.96 13.30
N ALA A 97 -7.50 -11.77 12.71
CA ALA A 97 -6.61 -10.72 13.22
C ALA A 97 -7.30 -9.34 13.22
N PRO A 98 -8.36 -9.17 14.05
CA PRO A 98 -9.17 -7.95 14.10
C PRO A 98 -8.41 -6.76 14.68
N GLY A 99 -8.80 -5.54 14.26
CA GLY A 99 -8.29 -4.29 14.84
C GLY A 99 -6.93 -3.84 14.32
N GLN A 100 -6.43 -4.45 13.24
CA GLN A 100 -5.23 -3.97 12.56
C GLN A 100 -5.57 -2.82 11.62
N LEU A 101 -4.86 -1.70 11.79
CA LEU A 101 -5.09 -0.50 11.00
C LEU A 101 -4.84 -0.72 9.51
N ASP A 102 -3.81 -1.49 9.15
CA ASP A 102 -3.45 -1.75 7.76
C ASP A 102 -4.60 -2.41 6.98
N ILE A 103 -5.40 -3.24 7.65
CA ILE A 103 -6.62 -3.82 7.06
C ILE A 103 -7.62 -2.71 6.71
N VAL A 104 -7.84 -1.76 7.62
CA VAL A 104 -8.76 -0.64 7.41
C VAL A 104 -8.29 0.26 6.27
N LEU A 105 -6.99 0.57 6.24
CA LEU A 105 -6.37 1.41 5.21
C LEU A 105 -6.54 0.77 3.82
N LEU A 106 -6.16 -0.49 3.66
CA LEU A 106 -6.29 -1.20 2.38
C LEU A 106 -7.75 -1.39 1.95
N LYS A 107 -8.69 -1.60 2.89
CA LYS A 107 -10.12 -1.63 2.57
C LYS A 107 -10.60 -0.28 2.04
N ALA A 108 -10.20 0.82 2.68
CA ALA A 108 -10.56 2.16 2.24
C ALA A 108 -9.97 2.48 0.85
N GLU A 109 -8.74 2.08 0.57
CA GLU A 109 -8.13 2.19 -0.76
C GLU A 109 -8.90 1.39 -1.81
N ALA A 110 -9.16 0.11 -1.55
CA ALA A 110 -9.93 -0.75 -2.45
C ALA A 110 -11.33 -0.18 -2.73
N LEU A 111 -12.03 0.33 -1.71
CA LEU A 111 -13.32 0.99 -1.87
C LEU A 111 -13.23 2.27 -2.70
N THR A 112 -12.15 3.03 -2.54
CA THR A 112 -11.90 4.25 -3.34
C THR A 112 -11.79 3.91 -4.82
N TYR A 113 -10.97 2.93 -5.18
CA TYR A 113 -10.81 2.49 -6.57
C TYR A 113 -12.09 1.87 -7.15
N MET A 114 -13.00 1.40 -6.30
CA MET A 114 -14.34 0.94 -6.68
C MET A 114 -15.39 2.07 -6.81
N ASP A 115 -15.00 3.35 -6.76
CA ASP A 115 -15.91 4.51 -6.78
C ASP A 115 -16.86 4.58 -5.56
N LYS A 116 -16.46 3.97 -4.44
CA LYS A 116 -17.20 3.92 -3.17
C LYS A 116 -16.55 4.84 -2.12
N GLY A 117 -16.20 6.06 -2.52
CA GLY A 117 -15.47 7.01 -1.67
C GLY A 117 -16.19 7.35 -0.35
N SER A 118 -17.53 7.38 -0.32
CA SER A 118 -18.27 7.62 0.93
C SER A 118 -18.09 6.49 1.95
N GLU A 119 -18.14 5.22 1.53
CA GLU A 119 -17.89 4.06 2.40
C GLU A 119 -16.44 4.06 2.91
N ALA A 120 -15.49 4.44 2.05
CA ALA A 120 -14.09 4.58 2.44
C ALA A 120 -13.88 5.65 3.52
N LEU A 121 -14.51 6.82 3.38
CA LEU A 121 -14.42 7.91 4.38
C LEU A 121 -15.05 7.52 5.72
N GLU A 122 -16.16 6.78 5.71
CA GLU A 122 -16.79 6.29 6.95
C GLU A 122 -15.83 5.37 7.71
N LEU A 123 -15.19 4.41 7.04
CA LEU A 123 -14.20 3.51 7.64
C LEU A 123 -13.01 4.27 8.22
N LEU A 124 -12.46 5.22 7.47
CA LEU A 124 -11.32 6.03 7.93
C LEU A 124 -11.71 6.88 9.14
N TRP A 125 -12.88 7.48 9.13
CA TRP A 125 -13.37 8.29 10.24
C TRP A 125 -13.53 7.47 11.52
N GLU A 126 -14.09 6.26 11.45
CA GLU A 126 -14.18 5.36 12.60
C GLU A 126 -12.79 5.03 13.16
N ALA A 127 -11.82 4.74 12.30
CA ALA A 127 -10.44 4.45 12.69
C ALA A 127 -9.73 5.66 13.33
N THR A 128 -10.00 6.90 12.87
CA THR A 128 -9.38 8.10 13.47
C THR A 128 -9.71 8.29 14.96
N SER A 129 -10.84 7.75 15.42
CA SER A 129 -11.27 7.89 16.81
C SER A 129 -10.45 7.06 17.81
N VAL A 130 -9.79 6.00 17.33
CA VAL A 130 -9.01 5.05 18.14
C VAL A 130 -7.52 5.05 17.80
N ALA A 131 -7.13 5.67 16.68
CA ALA A 131 -5.76 5.70 16.20
C ALA A 131 -4.84 6.56 17.06
N ASN A 132 -3.58 6.12 17.18
CA ASN A 132 -2.52 6.88 17.80
C ASN A 132 -1.92 7.93 16.82
N LYS A 133 -1.04 8.79 17.32
CA LYS A 133 -0.46 9.89 16.51
C LYS A 133 0.28 9.41 15.25
N SER A 134 0.97 8.27 15.33
CA SER A 134 1.71 7.70 14.20
C SER A 134 0.75 7.16 13.14
N GLU A 135 -0.31 6.50 13.59
CA GLU A 135 -1.36 5.90 12.77
C GLU A 135 -2.23 6.93 12.05
N LEU A 136 -2.50 8.07 12.72
CA LEU A 136 -3.24 9.18 12.12
C LEU A 136 -2.60 9.72 10.85
N GLY A 137 -1.26 9.65 10.73
CA GLY A 137 -0.55 10.05 9.51
C GLY A 137 -0.98 9.21 8.30
N ASN A 138 -1.00 7.88 8.47
CA ASN A 138 -1.41 6.95 7.41
C ASN A 138 -2.90 7.07 7.07
N LEU A 139 -3.76 7.29 8.08
CA LEU A 139 -5.18 7.55 7.86
C LEU A 139 -5.42 8.79 6.99
N TYR A 140 -4.72 9.89 7.27
CA TYR A 140 -4.82 11.10 6.46
C TYR A 140 -4.25 10.93 5.04
N LEU A 141 -3.23 10.09 4.86
CA LEU A 141 -2.73 9.75 3.54
C LEU A 141 -3.82 9.07 2.70
N VAL A 142 -4.47 8.03 3.23
CA VAL A 142 -5.55 7.34 2.52
C VAL A 142 -6.79 8.23 2.35
N GLU A 143 -7.14 9.04 3.35
CA GLU A 143 -8.23 10.02 3.23
C GLU A 143 -7.95 11.03 2.10
N SER A 144 -6.69 11.47 1.94
CA SER A 144 -6.31 12.34 0.84
C SER A 144 -6.48 11.68 -0.53
N LEU A 145 -6.20 10.38 -0.64
CA LEU A 145 -6.43 9.59 -1.85
C LEU A 145 -7.93 9.50 -2.19
N VAL A 146 -8.79 9.33 -1.19
CA VAL A 146 -10.26 9.34 -1.40
C VAL A 146 -10.72 10.68 -1.97
N TYR A 147 -10.26 11.79 -1.41
CA TYR A 147 -10.61 13.12 -1.92
C TYR A 147 -10.02 13.42 -3.30
N GLU A 148 -8.82 12.90 -3.60
CA GLU A 148 -8.20 12.99 -4.92
C GLU A 148 -9.06 12.28 -5.98
N PHE A 149 -9.50 11.04 -5.69
CA PHE A 149 -10.35 10.27 -6.59
C PHE A 149 -11.71 10.96 -6.83
N ASN A 150 -12.29 11.55 -5.78
CA ASN A 150 -13.53 12.32 -5.83
C ASN A 150 -13.37 13.74 -6.42
N GLN A 151 -12.16 14.14 -6.80
CA GLN A 151 -11.82 15.49 -7.30
C GLN A 151 -12.11 16.62 -6.29
N ASP A 152 -12.22 16.32 -4.98
CA ASP A 152 -12.37 17.32 -3.91
C ASP A 152 -10.98 17.78 -3.41
N TYR A 153 -10.29 18.51 -4.30
CA TYR A 153 -8.91 18.92 -4.07
C TYR A 153 -8.73 19.96 -2.95
N GLU A 154 -9.82 20.57 -2.46
CA GLU A 154 -9.77 21.47 -1.32
C GLU A 154 -9.67 20.66 -0.03
N LYS A 155 -10.55 19.66 0.16
CA LYS A 155 -10.48 18.78 1.34
C LYS A 155 -9.20 17.96 1.37
N MET A 156 -8.77 17.43 0.21
CA MET A 156 -7.48 16.76 0.05
C MET A 156 -6.34 17.60 0.64
N PHE A 157 -6.29 18.90 0.31
CA PHE A 157 -5.23 19.78 0.79
C PHE A 157 -5.31 20.07 2.28
N GLN A 158 -6.51 20.17 2.85
CA GLN A 158 -6.67 20.34 4.30
C GLN A 158 -6.17 19.10 5.07
N VAL A 159 -6.55 17.92 4.61
CA VAL A 159 -6.11 16.65 5.21
C VAL A 159 -4.60 16.48 5.12
N LEU A 160 -4.01 16.74 3.95
CA LEU A 160 -2.57 16.65 3.76
C LEU A 160 -1.78 17.60 4.67
N LYS A 161 -2.31 18.80 4.98
CA LYS A 161 -1.68 19.68 5.98
C LYS A 161 -1.65 19.06 7.37
N HIS A 162 -2.73 18.39 7.77
CA HIS A 162 -2.77 17.67 9.04
C HIS A 162 -1.74 16.54 9.04
N ALA A 163 -1.63 15.79 7.95
CA ALA A 163 -0.64 14.73 7.77
C ALA A 163 0.82 15.27 7.92
N VAL A 164 1.16 16.39 7.27
CA VAL A 164 2.50 17.03 7.37
C VAL A 164 2.83 17.47 8.79
N ILE A 165 1.85 17.97 9.55
CA ILE A 165 2.08 18.40 10.93
C ILE A 165 2.37 17.20 11.84
N LEU A 166 1.77 16.05 11.55
CA LEU A 166 1.97 14.83 12.32
C LEU A 166 3.32 14.19 12.02
N ASP A 167 3.65 14.03 10.74
CA ASP A 167 4.93 13.50 10.29
C ASP A 167 5.55 14.37 9.17
N PRO A 168 6.35 15.39 9.55
CA PRO A 168 7.00 16.28 8.60
C PRO A 168 8.12 15.63 7.77
N LYS A 169 8.51 14.39 8.10
CA LYS A 169 9.62 13.68 7.45
C LYS A 169 9.15 12.55 6.53
N ASN A 170 7.85 12.30 6.45
CA ASN A 170 7.31 11.30 5.56
C ASN A 170 7.40 11.80 4.11
N ASP A 171 8.28 11.16 3.33
CA ASP A 171 8.53 11.54 1.93
C ASP A 171 7.25 11.44 1.08
N GLU A 172 6.38 10.45 1.32
CA GLU A 172 5.12 10.30 0.58
C GLU A 172 4.17 11.49 0.82
N ILE A 173 4.02 11.92 2.08
CA ILE A 173 3.20 13.09 2.42
C ILE A 173 3.77 14.35 1.73
N LEU A 174 5.10 14.49 1.73
CA LEU A 174 5.78 15.63 1.10
C LEU A 174 5.63 15.63 -0.42
N GLU A 175 5.76 14.48 -1.07
CA GLU A 175 5.56 14.33 -2.52
C GLU A 175 4.12 14.65 -2.93
N ARG A 176 3.13 14.09 -2.21
CA ARG A 176 1.70 14.36 -2.48
C ARG A 176 1.34 15.83 -2.28
N THR A 177 1.84 16.46 -1.22
CA THR A 177 1.61 17.89 -0.96
C THR A 177 2.28 18.77 -2.01
N TRP A 178 3.50 18.43 -2.42
CA TRP A 178 4.25 19.15 -3.45
C TRP A 178 3.58 19.05 -4.82
N TRP A 179 3.14 17.86 -5.21
CA TRP A 179 2.36 17.64 -6.44
C TRP A 179 1.12 18.54 -6.45
N ARG A 180 0.35 18.55 -5.36
CA ARG A 180 -0.85 19.37 -5.23
C ARG A 180 -0.58 20.87 -5.31
N TRP A 181 0.54 21.34 -4.75
CA TRP A 181 0.95 22.75 -4.78
C TRP A 181 1.32 23.22 -6.19
N ASN A 182 1.97 22.36 -6.97
CA ASN A 182 2.45 22.70 -8.32
C ASN A 182 1.42 22.44 -9.43
N CYS A 183 0.27 21.82 -9.11
CA CYS A 183 -0.79 21.60 -10.08
C CYS A 183 -1.35 22.97 -10.59
N PRO A 184 -1.47 23.18 -11.93
CA PRO A 184 -1.74 24.50 -12.53
C PRO A 184 -3.00 25.19 -12.00
N GLU A 185 -4.04 24.43 -11.65
CA GLU A 185 -5.29 24.97 -11.08
C GLU A 185 -5.10 25.75 -9.77
N ASN A 186 -3.99 25.51 -9.06
CA ASN A 186 -3.67 26.21 -7.81
C ASN A 186 -2.64 27.33 -7.96
N THR A 187 -1.85 27.36 -9.04
CA THR A 187 -0.84 28.42 -9.26
C THR A 187 -1.45 29.82 -9.33
N ASN A 188 -2.70 29.95 -9.81
CA ASN A 188 -3.45 31.20 -9.75
C ASN A 188 -3.80 31.63 -8.31
N LYS A 189 -4.00 30.69 -7.37
CA LYS A 189 -4.27 30.99 -5.96
C LYS A 189 -2.98 31.17 -5.14
N ALA A 190 -1.90 30.45 -5.45
CA ALA A 190 -0.60 30.58 -4.77
C ALA A 190 0.04 31.97 -4.94
N SER A 191 -0.24 32.65 -6.05
CA SER A 191 0.17 34.05 -6.30
C SER A 191 -0.46 35.07 -5.34
N LEU A 192 -1.55 34.71 -4.66
CA LEU A 192 -2.23 35.58 -3.69
C LEU A 192 -1.64 35.47 -2.26
N TYR A 193 -0.94 34.38 -1.94
CA TYR A 193 -0.37 34.14 -0.60
C TYR A 193 1.12 34.52 -0.49
N THR A 194 1.80 34.77 -1.61
CA THR A 194 3.20 35.25 -1.65
C THR A 194 3.32 36.78 -1.78
N LYS A 195 2.19 37.50 -1.87
CA LYS A 195 2.13 38.97 -1.74
C LYS A 195 1.48 39.36 -0.41
N ARG A 196 2.22 39.21 0.70
CA ARG A 196 2.00 40.01 1.90
C ARG A 196 3.29 40.22 2.65
#